data_AF-A0A9X3LGJ2-F1
#
_entry.id   AF-A0A9X3LGJ2-F1
#
_cell.length_a   1.000
_cell.length_b   1.000
_cell.length_c   1.000
_cell.angle_alpha   90.00
_cell.angle_beta   90.00
_cell.angle_gamma   90.00
#
_symmetry.space_group_name_H-M   'P 1'
#
loop_
_entity.id
_entity.type
_entity.pdbx_description
1 polymer ?
#
loop_
_entity_poly.entity_id
_entity_poly.type
_entity_poly.pdbx_seq_one_letter_code
_entity_poly.pdbx_strand_id
1 'polypeptide(L)'
;MNDIKQQLITKIGDTSERSARVQQQVNLKKNQQPEGKKIHWGYYATIAAITGVLALGMNLLPSVLNENPGQLNEPEPQEIVSPNEEDSESVVLEKGEYYELLKQYFFPQESEVDFIGGFENGGLNIQTLWLNDFYVQQVLTNDGGITKHIYRINGDQIELVYDEMIDGTAPSQISIDELNKLFPIQIVIKAPFNLGDQYGDWTLIDTSGEVTTYYESFSNVLILENSYDDSRIRKYFVKDYGMVKWESAELNKDSGEYEVFITTEQITVYSPPEQTPSHFKATIMPNYVADFHSGWKISPDNSLRATINGKGETAGEEGEAVLVIENLATSETTIYALKDNYFGQFTPKKIEWIDENRLFVIIGASHGMVTVGGKLYELNISDNVVTPVIEDLGVREEIMSVKVNNDGTFTYEKHVYDTDQMEYNDSHVEEGTMPIPPAK
;
A
#
# COMPACT_ATOMS: atom_id res chain seq x y z
N MET A 1 -23.41 34.66 -34.79
CA MET A 1 -23.46 33.26 -35.25
C MET A 1 -22.15 32.77 -35.89
N ASN A 2 -21.25 33.65 -36.34
CA ASN A 2 -19.91 33.28 -36.82
C ASN A 2 -18.85 33.06 -35.72
N ASP A 3 -18.96 33.75 -34.57
CA ASP A 3 -17.93 33.64 -33.51
C ASP A 3 -17.98 32.32 -32.73
N ILE A 4 -19.18 31.76 -32.54
CA ILE A 4 -19.36 30.43 -31.92
C ILE A 4 -18.77 29.33 -32.81
N LYS A 5 -18.83 29.51 -34.13
CA LYS A 5 -18.24 28.57 -35.10
C LYS A 5 -16.71 28.60 -35.09
N GLN A 6 -16.10 29.79 -34.90
CA GLN A 6 -14.65 29.87 -34.76
C GLN A 6 -14.16 29.28 -33.43
N GLN A 7 -14.86 29.53 -32.32
CA GLN A 7 -14.49 28.94 -31.03
C GLN A 7 -14.59 27.40 -31.02
N LEU A 8 -15.56 26.82 -31.73
CA LEU A 8 -15.65 25.36 -31.89
C LEU A 8 -14.52 24.75 -32.73
N ILE A 9 -14.02 25.48 -33.74
CA ILE A 9 -12.89 25.03 -34.57
C ILE A 9 -11.56 25.16 -33.82
N THR A 10 -11.43 26.10 -32.88
CA THR A 10 -10.22 26.22 -32.04
C THR A 10 -10.21 25.22 -30.88
N LYS A 11 -11.39 24.81 -30.36
CA LYS A 11 -11.50 23.82 -29.26
C LYS A 11 -11.45 22.38 -29.75
N ILE A 12 -11.79 22.12 -31.01
CA ILE A 12 -11.51 20.86 -31.69
C ILE A 12 -10.12 21.00 -32.30
N GLY A 13 -9.11 20.91 -31.44
CA GLY A 13 -7.70 20.91 -31.85
C GLY A 13 -7.45 19.89 -32.95
N ASP A 14 -6.54 20.25 -33.87
CA ASP A 14 -6.22 19.57 -35.11
C ASP A 14 -6.12 18.03 -34.96
N THR A 15 -7.23 17.35 -35.24
CA THR A 15 -7.33 15.89 -35.18
C THR A 15 -6.59 15.22 -36.34
N SER A 16 -6.09 16.00 -37.31
CA SER A 16 -5.36 15.46 -38.46
C SER A 16 -3.97 14.96 -38.07
N GLU A 17 -3.28 15.63 -37.13
CA GLU A 17 -1.99 15.16 -36.62
C GLU A 17 -2.12 13.89 -35.77
N ARG A 18 -3.19 13.80 -34.97
CA ARG A 18 -3.46 12.62 -34.12
C ARG A 18 -3.85 11.41 -34.98
N SER A 19 -4.66 11.64 -36.02
CA SER A 19 -5.00 10.65 -37.05
C SER A 19 -3.76 10.16 -37.81
N ALA A 20 -2.87 11.08 -38.22
CA ALA A 20 -1.63 10.75 -38.91
C ALA A 20 -0.68 9.92 -38.04
N ARG A 21 -0.51 10.26 -36.76
CA ARG A 21 0.30 9.48 -35.81
C ARG A 21 -0.24 8.06 -35.59
N VAL A 22 -1.55 7.91 -35.45
CA VAL A 22 -2.18 6.59 -35.28
C VAL A 22 -2.03 5.73 -36.55
N GLN A 23 -2.21 6.31 -37.74
CA GLN A 23 -1.98 5.59 -39.00
C GLN A 23 -0.52 5.18 -39.19
N GLN A 24 0.43 6.01 -38.77
CA GLN A 24 1.86 5.69 -38.84
C GLN A 24 2.22 4.51 -37.91
N GLN A 25 1.64 4.45 -36.70
CA GLN A 25 1.83 3.35 -35.76
C GLN A 25 1.18 2.03 -36.23
N VAL A 26 -0.02 2.09 -36.84
CA VAL A 26 -0.68 0.89 -37.40
C VAL A 26 0.12 0.32 -38.57
N ASN A 27 0.73 1.17 -39.40
CA ASN A 27 1.59 0.73 -40.49
C ASN A 27 2.95 0.18 -40.02
N LEU A 28 3.50 0.67 -38.91
CA LEU A 28 4.71 0.12 -38.28
C LEU A 28 4.46 -1.29 -37.69
N LYS A 29 3.31 -1.51 -37.03
CA LYS A 29 2.94 -2.83 -36.50
C LYS A 29 2.64 -3.88 -37.57
N LYS A 30 2.17 -3.47 -38.76
CA LYS A 30 1.79 -4.39 -39.84
C LYS A 30 2.99 -4.98 -40.61
N ASN A 31 4.18 -4.38 -40.47
CA ASN A 31 5.39 -4.79 -41.19
C ASN A 31 6.39 -5.62 -40.36
N GLN A 32 6.09 -5.94 -39.10
CA GLN A 32 6.91 -6.84 -38.29
C GLN A 32 6.36 -8.28 -38.39
N GLN A 33 6.91 -9.07 -39.32
CA GLN A 33 6.78 -10.53 -39.26
C GLN A 33 7.70 -11.08 -38.16
N PRO A 34 7.31 -12.16 -37.48
CA PRO A 34 8.10 -12.73 -36.38
C PRO A 34 9.28 -13.53 -36.96
N GLU A 35 10.49 -12.95 -36.93
CA GLU A 35 11.71 -13.74 -37.07
C GLU A 35 11.96 -14.51 -35.77
N GLY A 36 12.21 -15.82 -35.89
CA GLY A 36 12.40 -16.73 -34.76
C GLY A 36 13.54 -16.27 -33.84
N LYS A 37 13.22 -16.10 -32.56
CA LYS A 37 14.18 -15.72 -31.49
C LYS A 37 15.33 -16.73 -31.43
N LYS A 38 16.52 -16.31 -31.85
CA LYS A 38 17.78 -16.94 -31.45
C LYS A 38 18.08 -16.50 -30.02
N ILE A 39 18.12 -17.45 -29.09
CA ILE A 39 18.49 -17.22 -27.70
C ILE A 39 19.95 -16.74 -27.66
N HIS A 40 20.17 -15.49 -27.26
CA HIS A 40 21.48 -14.88 -27.14
C HIS A 40 22.19 -15.35 -25.85
N TRP A 41 23.01 -16.39 -25.98
CA TRP A 41 23.86 -16.92 -24.90
C TRP A 41 24.82 -15.88 -24.27
N GLY A 42 25.06 -14.75 -24.93
CA GLY A 42 25.88 -13.66 -24.40
C GLY A 42 25.28 -12.95 -23.18
N TYR A 43 23.95 -12.93 -23.06
CA TYR A 43 23.25 -12.30 -21.93
C TYR A 43 23.56 -13.00 -20.60
N TYR A 44 23.45 -14.33 -20.59
CA TYR A 44 23.74 -15.14 -19.41
C TYR A 44 25.22 -15.21 -19.06
N ALA A 45 26.12 -15.16 -20.06
CA ALA A 45 27.56 -15.12 -19.83
C ALA A 45 28.03 -13.83 -19.16
N THR A 46 27.37 -12.70 -19.42
CA THR A 46 27.74 -11.38 -18.86
C THR A 46 27.26 -11.24 -17.42
N ILE A 47 26.04 -11.70 -17.12
CA ILE A 47 25.49 -11.72 -15.75
C ILE A 47 26.28 -12.66 -14.84
N ALA A 48 26.68 -13.84 -15.33
CA ALA A 48 27.52 -14.79 -14.58
C ALA A 48 28.94 -14.27 -14.33
N ALA A 49 29.50 -13.45 -15.23
CA ALA A 49 30.82 -12.84 -15.05
C ALA A 49 30.81 -11.74 -13.96
N ILE A 50 29.73 -10.95 -13.88
CA ILE A 50 29.59 -9.88 -12.89
C ILE A 50 29.41 -10.46 -11.47
N THR A 51 28.64 -11.54 -11.32
CA THR A 51 28.49 -12.25 -10.03
C THR A 51 29.77 -12.96 -9.60
N GLY A 52 30.55 -13.49 -10.55
CA GLY A 52 31.83 -14.14 -10.26
C GLY A 52 32.92 -13.18 -9.75
N VAL A 53 32.96 -11.93 -10.25
CA VAL A 53 33.94 -10.93 -9.83
C VAL A 53 33.64 -10.37 -8.44
N LEU A 54 32.36 -10.21 -8.08
CA LEU A 54 31.94 -9.80 -6.74
C LEU A 54 32.25 -10.87 -5.67
N ALA A 55 32.12 -12.16 -6.00
CA ALA A 55 32.46 -13.25 -5.07
C ALA A 55 33.98 -13.43 -4.85
N LEU A 56 34.81 -13.08 -5.84
CA LEU A 56 36.27 -13.11 -5.73
C LEU A 56 36.83 -11.90 -4.96
N GLY A 57 36.17 -10.74 -5.04
CA GLY A 57 36.56 -9.52 -4.30
C GLY A 57 36.45 -9.68 -2.78
N MET A 58 35.50 -10.49 -2.29
CA MET A 58 35.33 -10.74 -0.86
C MET A 58 36.33 -11.76 -0.27
N ASN A 59 37.02 -12.55 -1.11
CA ASN A 59 38.01 -13.55 -0.66
C ASN A 59 39.47 -13.08 -0.74
N LEU A 60 39.73 -11.84 -1.19
CA LEU A 60 41.09 -11.33 -1.42
C LEU A 60 41.48 -10.13 -0.54
N LEU A 61 40.81 -9.92 0.60
CA LEU A 61 41.29 -9.03 1.65
C LEU A 61 42.06 -9.83 2.73
N PRO A 62 43.39 -9.98 2.64
CA PRO A 62 44.17 -10.27 3.83
C PRO A 62 44.28 -8.98 4.65
N SER A 63 43.98 -9.13 5.93
CA SER A 63 44.27 -8.24 7.03
C SER A 63 45.68 -7.63 6.94
N VAL A 64 45.74 -6.33 6.64
CA VAL A 64 46.91 -5.50 6.92
C VAL A 64 46.56 -4.64 8.12
N LEU A 65 46.97 -5.09 9.29
CA LEU A 65 47.45 -4.29 10.44
C LEU A 65 47.67 -5.25 11.63
N ASN A 66 48.85 -5.88 11.72
CA ASN A 66 49.66 -5.85 12.95
C ASN A 66 51.04 -6.50 12.77
N GLU A 67 52.06 -5.81 13.23
CA GLU A 67 53.45 -6.27 13.32
C GLU A 67 53.65 -7.12 14.60
N ASN A 68 54.13 -8.36 14.47
CA ASN A 68 55.36 -8.89 15.10
C ASN A 68 55.56 -10.39 14.80
N PRO A 69 56.79 -10.88 14.56
CA PRO A 69 57.04 -12.28 14.22
C PRO A 69 57.40 -13.10 15.47
N GLY A 70 56.69 -14.21 15.70
CA GLY A 70 57.02 -15.11 16.81
C GLY A 70 56.31 -16.45 16.73
N GLN A 71 57.05 -17.46 16.23
CA GLN A 71 56.91 -18.90 16.47
C GLN A 71 55.61 -19.62 16.07
N LEU A 72 55.78 -20.46 15.04
CA LEU A 72 54.94 -21.58 14.63
C LEU A 72 54.52 -22.46 15.82
N ASN A 73 53.21 -22.59 16.01
CA ASN A 73 52.56 -23.82 16.48
C ASN A 73 51.26 -23.99 15.70
N GLU A 74 51.12 -25.14 15.07
CA GLU A 74 49.97 -25.62 14.31
C GLU A 74 48.80 -25.92 15.28
N PRO A 75 47.60 -25.33 15.13
CA PRO A 75 46.42 -25.81 15.82
C PRO A 75 45.52 -26.64 14.89
N GLU A 76 44.98 -27.70 15.48
CA GLU A 76 44.05 -28.69 14.92
C GLU A 76 42.80 -28.10 14.26
N PRO A 77 42.09 -28.86 13.41
CA PRO A 77 40.91 -28.38 12.69
C PRO A 77 39.81 -27.99 13.68
N GLN A 78 39.40 -26.73 13.66
CA GLN A 78 38.20 -26.29 14.37
C GLN A 78 36.97 -26.87 13.67
N GLU A 79 36.12 -27.54 14.45
CA GLU A 79 34.75 -27.87 14.06
C GLU A 79 34.03 -26.60 13.61
N ILE A 80 33.34 -26.70 12.47
CA ILE A 80 32.41 -25.69 11.98
C ILE A 80 31.26 -25.62 13.00
N VAL A 81 31.30 -24.62 13.87
CA VAL A 81 30.17 -24.26 14.72
C VAL A 81 29.11 -23.67 13.79
N SER A 82 28.02 -24.40 13.59
CA SER A 82 26.80 -23.84 13.00
C SER A 82 26.39 -22.58 13.76
N PRO A 83 25.97 -21.49 13.09
CA PRO A 83 25.44 -20.32 13.78
C PRO A 83 24.23 -20.75 14.62
N ASN A 84 24.29 -20.42 15.90
CA ASN A 84 23.24 -20.67 16.89
C ASN A 84 21.98 -19.87 16.49
N GLU A 85 20.84 -20.53 16.33
CA GLU A 85 19.51 -19.95 15.99
C GLU A 85 18.82 -19.23 17.17
N GLU A 86 19.57 -18.79 18.18
CA GLU A 86 18.98 -18.20 19.39
C GLU A 86 19.38 -16.72 19.49
N ASP A 87 18.34 -15.87 19.62
CA ASP A 87 18.33 -14.42 19.87
C ASP A 87 18.51 -13.45 18.68
N SER A 88 17.67 -13.57 17.63
CA SER A 88 17.29 -12.35 16.89
C SER A 88 16.19 -11.63 17.68
N GLU A 89 16.55 -10.65 18.52
CA GLU A 89 15.56 -9.75 19.12
C GLU A 89 14.71 -9.12 18.00
N SER A 90 13.38 -9.26 18.08
CA SER A 90 12.44 -8.64 17.15
C SER A 90 12.57 -7.12 17.22
N VAL A 91 12.55 -6.45 16.08
CA VAL A 91 12.50 -5.00 15.99
C VAL A 91 11.23 -4.50 16.68
N VAL A 92 11.40 -3.57 17.62
CA VAL A 92 10.28 -2.83 18.22
C VAL A 92 9.83 -1.79 17.20
N LEU A 93 8.60 -1.91 16.73
CA LEU A 93 7.99 -0.96 15.79
C LEU A 93 7.46 0.25 16.57
N GLU A 94 7.86 1.44 16.15
CA GLU A 94 7.45 2.68 16.78
C GLU A 94 6.92 3.65 15.73
N LYS A 95 5.85 4.40 16.06
CA LYS A 95 5.37 5.51 15.25
C LYS A 95 6.15 6.76 15.68
N GLY A 96 7.02 7.28 14.80
CA GLY A 96 7.75 8.53 15.03
C GLY A 96 6.87 9.77 14.84
N GLU A 97 7.46 10.96 15.03
CA GLU A 97 6.79 12.24 14.83
C GLU A 97 6.29 12.43 13.39
N TYR A 98 7.03 11.91 12.42
CA TYR A 98 6.76 12.06 10.98
C TYR A 98 6.09 10.83 10.36
N TYR A 99 5.62 9.89 11.18
CA TYR A 99 5.05 8.63 10.73
C TYR A 99 3.91 8.80 9.71
N GLU A 100 2.93 9.67 10.01
CA GLU A 100 1.78 9.91 9.12
C GLU A 100 2.20 10.58 7.80
N LEU A 101 3.23 11.43 7.83
CA LEU A 101 3.79 12.05 6.62
C LEU A 101 4.46 10.98 5.73
N LEU A 102 5.21 10.05 6.33
CA LEU A 102 5.92 9.00 5.59
C LEU A 102 4.96 8.02 4.92
N LYS A 103 3.81 7.73 5.54
CA LYS A 103 2.77 6.88 4.91
C LYS A 103 2.32 7.41 3.55
N GLN A 104 2.30 8.74 3.40
CA GLN A 104 1.88 9.40 2.17
C GLN A 104 2.89 9.24 1.03
N TYR A 105 4.09 8.70 1.26
CA TYR A 105 5.04 8.39 0.17
C TYR A 105 4.91 6.97 -0.39
N PHE A 106 3.76 6.33 -0.15
CA PHE A 106 3.32 5.13 -0.85
C PHE A 106 2.02 5.38 -1.59
N PHE A 107 1.76 4.57 -2.60
CA PHE A 107 0.44 4.56 -3.23
C PHE A 107 -0.62 4.02 -2.26
N PRO A 108 -1.91 4.37 -2.49
CA PRO A 108 -3.01 3.83 -1.71
C PRO A 108 -3.10 2.31 -1.75
N GLN A 109 -3.89 1.77 -0.82
CA GLN A 109 -4.17 0.33 -0.73
C GLN A 109 -4.68 -0.26 -2.04
N GLU A 110 -4.17 -1.43 -2.41
CA GLU A 110 -4.51 -2.18 -3.63
C GLU A 110 -4.38 -1.39 -4.93
N SER A 111 -3.64 -0.29 -4.93
CA SER A 111 -3.40 0.48 -6.14
C SER A 111 -2.58 -0.33 -7.14
N GLU A 112 -2.92 -0.21 -8.40
CA GLU A 112 -2.12 -0.64 -9.54
C GLU A 112 -1.71 0.60 -10.34
N VAL A 113 -0.41 0.74 -10.58
CA VAL A 113 0.17 1.93 -11.20
C VAL A 113 1.03 1.50 -12.37
N ASP A 114 0.71 1.99 -13.57
CA ASP A 114 1.54 1.78 -14.74
C ASP A 114 2.48 2.94 -14.98
N PHE A 115 3.69 2.60 -15.41
CA PHE A 115 4.73 3.50 -15.86
C PHE A 115 5.13 3.12 -17.29
N ILE A 116 5.42 4.15 -18.09
CA ILE A 116 5.99 3.99 -19.43
C ILE A 116 7.48 4.33 -19.43
N GLY A 117 8.22 3.74 -20.37
CA GLY A 117 9.66 3.99 -20.55
C GLY A 117 10.51 2.88 -19.94
N GLY A 118 11.63 3.23 -19.32
CA GLY A 118 12.62 2.26 -18.84
C GLY A 118 13.51 1.72 -19.95
N PHE A 119 14.38 0.76 -19.60
CA PHE A 119 15.23 0.08 -20.59
C PHE A 119 14.37 -0.59 -21.67
N GLU A 120 14.70 -0.35 -22.94
CA GLU A 120 13.95 -0.85 -24.11
C GLU A 120 12.44 -0.49 -24.15
N ASN A 121 12.00 0.50 -23.36
CA ASN A 121 10.59 0.85 -23.16
C ASN A 121 9.73 -0.30 -22.57
N GLY A 122 10.32 -1.16 -21.73
CA GLY A 122 9.62 -2.28 -21.08
C GLY A 122 8.47 -1.86 -20.16
N GLY A 123 8.45 -0.60 -19.72
CA GLY A 123 7.49 -0.09 -18.74
C GLY A 123 7.70 -0.71 -17.36
N LEU A 124 6.82 -0.36 -16.43
CA LEU A 124 6.79 -0.93 -15.10
C LEU A 124 5.34 -0.88 -14.60
N ASN A 125 4.85 -1.96 -14.03
CA ASN A 125 3.61 -1.98 -13.29
C ASN A 125 3.94 -2.19 -11.81
N ILE A 126 3.33 -1.39 -10.92
CA ILE A 126 3.50 -1.51 -9.48
C ILE A 126 2.13 -1.77 -8.85
N GLN A 127 2.01 -2.88 -8.15
CA GLN A 127 0.87 -3.18 -7.29
C GLN A 127 1.26 -2.92 -5.85
N THR A 128 0.50 -2.08 -5.14
CA THR A 128 0.78 -1.73 -3.73
C THR A 128 -0.25 -2.39 -2.81
N LEU A 129 0.24 -2.99 -1.73
CA LEU A 129 -0.56 -3.65 -0.71
C LEU A 129 0.02 -3.33 0.67
N TRP A 130 -0.72 -2.60 1.49
CA TRP A 130 -0.44 -2.44 2.91
C TRP A 130 -0.75 -3.75 3.64
N LEU A 131 0.27 -4.33 4.28
CA LEU A 131 0.16 -5.56 5.06
C LEU A 131 -0.34 -5.26 6.47
N ASN A 132 0.06 -4.12 7.00
CA ASN A 132 -0.48 -3.46 8.17
C ASN A 132 -0.01 -1.99 8.13
N ASP A 133 -0.13 -1.30 9.26
CA ASP A 133 0.27 0.10 9.38
C ASP A 133 1.75 0.37 9.11
N PHE A 134 2.62 -0.55 9.53
CA PHE A 134 4.06 -0.39 9.44
C PHE A 134 4.64 -1.01 8.17
N TYR A 135 3.94 -1.93 7.51
CA TYR A 135 4.49 -2.68 6.38
C TYR A 135 3.70 -2.47 5.09
N VAL A 136 4.43 -2.11 4.03
CA VAL A 136 3.88 -1.94 2.67
C VAL A 136 4.58 -2.90 1.73
N GLN A 137 3.83 -3.76 1.07
CA GLN A 137 4.30 -4.59 -0.02
C GLN A 137 4.10 -3.88 -1.36
N GLN A 138 5.10 -3.96 -2.24
CA GLN A 138 4.96 -3.63 -3.65
C GLN A 138 5.40 -4.80 -4.52
N VAL A 139 4.58 -5.17 -5.50
CA VAL A 139 4.94 -6.12 -6.55
C VAL A 139 5.18 -5.34 -7.83
N LEU A 140 6.42 -5.38 -8.30
CA LEU A 140 6.92 -4.67 -9.47
C LEU A 140 7.01 -5.66 -10.63
N THR A 141 6.35 -5.37 -11.75
CA THR A 141 6.39 -6.18 -12.97
C THR A 141 6.99 -5.39 -14.12
N ASN A 142 8.07 -5.89 -14.72
CA ASN A 142 8.74 -5.28 -15.86
C ASN A 142 9.17 -6.35 -16.87
N ASP A 143 8.62 -6.30 -18.10
CA ASP A 143 8.93 -7.19 -19.24
C ASP A 143 9.14 -8.68 -18.89
N GLY A 144 8.26 -9.21 -18.04
CA GLY A 144 8.28 -10.62 -17.60
C GLY A 144 9.10 -10.91 -16.34
N GLY A 145 9.89 -9.96 -15.86
CA GLY A 145 10.47 -9.99 -14.51
C GLY A 145 9.45 -9.50 -13.49
N ILE A 146 9.39 -10.17 -12.34
CA ILE A 146 8.55 -9.78 -11.21
C ILE A 146 9.45 -9.68 -9.97
N THR A 147 9.32 -8.59 -9.22
CA THR A 147 10.05 -8.36 -7.97
C THR A 147 9.08 -7.97 -6.87
N LYS A 148 9.24 -8.52 -5.68
CA LYS A 148 8.45 -8.19 -4.50
C LYS A 148 9.32 -7.42 -3.51
N HIS A 149 8.93 -6.18 -3.24
CA HIS A 149 9.51 -5.37 -2.17
C HIS A 149 8.57 -5.35 -0.97
N ILE A 150 9.10 -5.42 0.25
CA ILE A 150 8.35 -5.06 1.46
C ILE A 150 9.13 -3.97 2.18
N TYR A 151 8.44 -2.86 2.39
CA TYR A 151 8.92 -1.71 3.12
C TYR A 151 8.38 -1.73 4.54
N ARG A 152 9.17 -1.19 5.46
CA ARG A 152 8.81 -0.95 6.85
C ARG A 152 8.90 0.54 7.15
N ILE A 153 7.84 1.14 7.66
CA ILE A 153 7.89 2.45 8.30
C ILE A 153 8.25 2.20 9.76
N ASN A 154 9.32 2.79 10.27
CA ASN A 154 9.70 2.65 11.68
C ASN A 154 10.31 3.95 12.18
N GLY A 155 9.78 4.49 13.28
CA GLY A 155 10.09 5.84 13.72
C GLY A 155 9.80 6.86 12.62
N ASP A 156 10.83 7.60 12.22
CA ASP A 156 10.76 8.66 11.21
C ASP A 156 11.41 8.25 9.87
N GLN A 157 11.44 6.96 9.53
CA GLN A 157 12.03 6.50 8.27
C GLN A 157 11.23 5.39 7.58
N ILE A 158 11.38 5.32 6.26
CA ILE A 158 10.95 4.20 5.42
C ILE A 158 12.16 3.34 5.13
N GLU A 159 12.06 2.06 5.42
CA GLU A 159 13.07 1.04 5.22
C GLU A 159 12.59 0.05 4.15
N LEU A 160 13.47 -0.42 3.27
CA LEU A 160 13.22 -1.66 2.53
C LEU A 160 13.76 -2.81 3.39
N VAL A 161 12.92 -3.77 3.75
CA VAL A 161 13.29 -4.88 4.63
C VAL A 161 13.27 -6.23 3.94
N TYR A 162 12.63 -6.32 2.77
CA TYR A 162 12.54 -7.54 1.99
C TYR A 162 12.56 -7.22 0.50
N ASP A 163 13.36 -7.97 -0.26
CA ASP A 163 13.47 -7.90 -1.72
C ASP A 163 13.61 -9.32 -2.28
N GLU A 164 12.70 -9.72 -3.15
CA GLU A 164 12.67 -11.04 -3.79
C GLU A 164 12.36 -10.91 -5.27
N MET A 165 13.21 -11.49 -6.11
CA MET A 165 12.91 -11.73 -7.51
C MET A 165 12.10 -13.02 -7.66
N ILE A 166 10.95 -12.94 -8.33
CA ILE A 166 10.02 -14.06 -8.52
C ILE A 166 10.28 -14.70 -9.88
N ASP A 167 10.87 -15.89 -9.89
CA ASP A 167 11.17 -16.65 -11.11
C ASP A 167 10.11 -17.76 -11.35
N GLY A 168 8.96 -17.37 -11.89
CA GLY A 168 7.92 -18.30 -12.39
C GLY A 168 7.16 -19.13 -11.33
N THR A 169 7.53 -19.06 -10.06
CA THR A 169 6.78 -19.62 -8.93
C THR A 169 5.91 -18.56 -8.25
N ALA A 170 4.96 -18.98 -7.41
CA ALA A 170 4.20 -18.02 -6.61
C ALA A 170 5.14 -17.21 -5.68
N PRO A 171 4.81 -15.94 -5.37
CA PRO A 171 5.56 -15.15 -4.39
C PRO A 171 5.67 -15.90 -3.06
N SER A 172 6.81 -15.84 -2.39
CA SER A 172 6.90 -16.37 -1.03
C SER A 172 5.95 -15.59 -0.11
N GLN A 173 5.32 -16.29 0.82
CA GLN A 173 4.53 -15.67 1.88
C GLN A 173 5.47 -15.48 3.08
N ILE A 174 5.59 -14.25 3.56
CA ILE A 174 6.36 -13.92 4.76
C ILE A 174 5.41 -13.30 5.79
N SER A 175 5.45 -13.82 7.01
CA SER A 175 4.62 -13.34 8.10
C SER A 175 5.15 -12.03 8.68
N ILE A 176 4.28 -11.27 9.37
CA ILE A 176 4.70 -10.06 10.09
C ILE A 176 5.76 -10.37 11.15
N ASP A 177 5.65 -11.50 11.84
CA ASP A 177 6.63 -11.93 12.85
C ASP A 177 8.01 -12.22 12.26
N GLU A 178 8.06 -12.74 11.03
CA GLU A 178 9.31 -12.91 10.29
C GLU A 178 9.86 -11.57 9.81
N LEU A 179 9.02 -10.67 9.30
CA LEU A 179 9.42 -9.32 8.89
C LEU A 179 10.00 -8.51 10.06
N ASN A 180 9.46 -8.67 11.27
CA ASN A 180 9.97 -8.02 12.48
C ASN A 180 11.38 -8.46 12.86
N LYS A 181 11.89 -9.58 12.33
CA LYS A 181 13.26 -10.07 12.57
C LYS A 181 14.24 -9.63 11.50
N LEU A 182 13.76 -9.02 10.40
CA LEU A 182 14.61 -8.57 9.32
C LEU A 182 15.25 -7.21 9.63
N PHE A 183 16.55 -7.14 9.38
CA PHE A 183 17.28 -5.89 9.33
C PHE A 183 16.91 -5.12 8.04
N PRO A 184 16.91 -3.78 8.08
CA PRO A 184 16.70 -3.00 6.87
C PRO A 184 17.82 -3.26 5.85
N ILE A 185 17.42 -3.58 4.62
CA ILE A 185 18.31 -3.67 3.46
C ILE A 185 18.81 -2.27 3.09
N GLN A 186 17.91 -1.29 3.11
CA GLN A 186 18.22 0.11 2.86
C GLN A 186 17.21 1.02 3.55
N ILE A 187 17.64 2.23 3.90
CA ILE A 187 16.73 3.34 4.22
C ILE A 187 16.37 4.00 2.89
N VAL A 188 15.08 4.10 2.60
CA VAL A 188 14.55 4.70 1.36
C VAL A 188 14.50 6.23 1.50
N ILE A 189 13.84 6.71 2.55
CA ILE A 189 13.78 8.12 2.96
C ILE A 189 13.64 8.21 4.48
N LYS A 190 14.10 9.32 5.06
CA LYS A 190 13.95 9.64 6.49
C LYS A 190 13.49 11.08 6.65
N ALA A 191 12.48 11.28 7.49
CA ALA A 191 12.00 12.60 7.86
C ALA A 191 12.68 13.08 9.17
N PRO A 192 12.75 14.41 9.42
CA PRO A 192 12.38 15.49 8.51
C PRO A 192 13.31 15.55 7.29
N PHE A 193 12.78 15.98 6.14
CA PHE A 193 13.52 16.01 4.87
C PHE A 193 14.39 17.26 4.78
N ASN A 194 15.71 17.12 4.94
CA ASN A 194 16.66 18.23 4.77
C ASN A 194 17.50 18.03 3.50
N LEU A 195 17.74 19.12 2.77
CA LEU A 195 18.61 19.08 1.60
C LEU A 195 20.02 18.62 1.98
N GLY A 196 20.53 17.64 1.23
CA GLY A 196 21.82 17.01 1.47
C GLY A 196 21.76 15.78 2.39
N ASP A 197 20.60 15.41 2.94
CA ASP A 197 20.45 14.16 3.69
C ASP A 197 20.78 12.95 2.80
N GLN A 198 21.49 11.98 3.38
CA GLN A 198 21.96 10.78 2.69
C GLN A 198 21.28 9.52 3.21
N TYR A 199 20.83 8.66 2.29
CA TYR A 199 20.18 7.39 2.57
C TYR A 199 20.85 6.29 1.74
N GLY A 200 21.89 5.66 2.32
CA GLY A 200 22.81 4.83 1.56
C GLY A 200 23.53 5.67 0.50
N ASP A 201 23.43 5.27 -0.76
CA ASP A 201 24.05 5.96 -1.90
C ASP A 201 23.18 7.10 -2.48
N TRP A 202 22.01 7.35 -1.90
CA TRP A 202 21.09 8.39 -2.36
C TRP A 202 21.26 9.67 -1.54
N THR A 203 21.23 10.81 -2.23
CA THR A 203 21.23 12.15 -1.62
C THR A 203 19.93 12.86 -1.96
N LEU A 204 19.27 13.46 -0.97
CA LEU A 204 18.10 14.30 -1.17
C LEU A 204 18.55 15.68 -1.70
N ILE A 205 18.23 15.98 -2.96
CA ILE A 205 18.71 17.19 -3.65
C ILE A 205 17.63 18.27 -3.82
N ASP A 206 16.35 17.93 -3.67
CA ASP A 206 15.25 18.89 -3.69
C ASP A 206 14.08 18.37 -2.83
N THR A 207 13.38 19.30 -2.16
CA THR A 207 12.15 19.04 -1.39
C THR A 207 10.96 19.86 -1.88
N SER A 208 11.21 20.74 -2.85
CA SER A 208 10.25 21.70 -3.42
C SER A 208 10.19 21.57 -4.95
N GLY A 209 10.66 20.45 -5.48
CA GLY A 209 10.77 20.23 -6.91
C GLY A 209 9.41 20.19 -7.60
N GLU A 210 9.45 20.33 -8.91
CA GLU A 210 8.30 20.11 -9.80
C GLU A 210 8.63 18.97 -10.77
N VAL A 211 7.64 18.14 -11.08
CA VAL A 211 7.81 17.08 -12.08
C VAL A 211 6.52 16.89 -12.88
N THR A 212 6.65 16.85 -14.20
CA THR A 212 5.55 16.50 -15.09
C THR A 212 5.73 15.04 -15.53
N THR A 213 4.68 14.24 -15.37
CA THR A 213 4.56 12.90 -15.93
C THR A 213 3.46 12.88 -16.99
N TYR A 214 3.19 11.71 -17.57
CA TYR A 214 2.05 11.54 -18.48
C TYR A 214 0.71 11.53 -17.75
N TYR A 215 0.72 11.23 -16.45
CA TYR A 215 -0.46 11.25 -15.61
C TYR A 215 -0.85 12.69 -15.25
N GLU A 216 0.03 13.43 -14.57
CA GLU A 216 -0.19 14.83 -14.23
C GLU A 216 1.13 15.59 -13.93
N SER A 217 1.02 16.85 -13.51
CA SER A 217 2.15 17.64 -13.02
C SER A 217 2.06 17.81 -11.52
N PHE A 218 3.17 17.51 -10.83
CA PHE A 218 3.28 17.55 -9.38
C PHE A 218 4.20 18.67 -8.92
N SER A 219 3.95 19.16 -7.71
CA SER A 219 4.78 20.14 -6.99
C SER A 219 5.14 19.58 -5.62
N ASN A 220 6.12 20.19 -4.93
CA ASN A 220 6.66 19.71 -3.66
C ASN A 220 7.21 18.28 -3.75
N VAL A 221 7.92 18.01 -4.85
CA VAL A 221 8.51 16.71 -5.16
C VAL A 221 9.81 16.55 -4.38
N LEU A 222 9.96 15.41 -3.69
CA LEU A 222 11.26 15.00 -3.16
C LEU A 222 12.07 14.37 -4.29
N ILE A 223 13.26 14.91 -4.54
CA ILE A 223 14.16 14.39 -5.58
C ILE A 223 15.39 13.79 -4.91
N LEU A 224 15.55 12.47 -5.05
CA LEU A 224 16.74 11.77 -4.61
C LEU A 224 17.65 11.50 -5.80
N GLU A 225 18.95 11.70 -5.62
CA GLU A 225 19.97 11.48 -6.64
C GLU A 225 21.02 10.50 -6.13
N ASN A 226 21.40 9.56 -6.98
CA ASN A 226 22.57 8.72 -6.81
C ASN A 226 23.47 8.90 -8.03
N SER A 227 24.71 9.31 -7.79
CA SER A 227 25.69 9.55 -8.84
C SER A 227 26.91 8.64 -8.63
N TYR A 228 27.31 7.90 -9.66
CA TYR A 228 28.47 7.01 -9.66
C TYR A 228 29.23 7.15 -10.98
N ASP A 229 30.53 7.44 -10.89
CA ASP A 229 31.39 7.75 -12.04
C ASP A 229 30.76 8.82 -12.96
N ASP A 230 30.52 8.45 -14.22
CA ASP A 230 29.88 9.30 -15.23
C ASP A 230 28.35 9.08 -15.29
N SER A 231 27.74 8.38 -14.34
CA SER A 231 26.30 8.08 -14.35
C SER A 231 25.56 8.75 -13.19
N ARG A 232 24.30 9.08 -13.43
CA ARG A 232 23.39 9.69 -12.45
C ARG A 232 22.01 9.08 -12.56
N ILE A 233 21.43 8.70 -11.44
CA ILE A 233 20.06 8.22 -11.34
C ILE A 233 19.29 9.16 -10.42
N ARG A 234 18.08 9.55 -10.81
CA ARG A 234 17.15 10.31 -9.97
C ARG A 234 15.84 9.58 -9.75
N LYS A 235 15.30 9.68 -8.55
CA LYS A 235 13.95 9.22 -8.17
C LYS A 235 13.14 10.41 -7.66
N TYR A 236 11.89 10.47 -8.07
CA TYR A 236 10.98 11.57 -7.77
C TYR A 236 9.82 11.01 -6.94
N PHE A 237 9.73 11.45 -5.69
CA PHE A 237 8.69 11.03 -4.75
C PHE A 237 7.71 12.16 -4.48
N VAL A 238 6.44 11.84 -4.49
CA VAL A 238 5.34 12.78 -4.31
C VAL A 238 4.42 12.26 -3.22
N LYS A 239 3.98 13.18 -2.35
CA LYS A 239 2.98 12.91 -1.33
C LYS A 239 1.70 12.38 -1.98
N ASP A 240 1.12 11.33 -1.42
CA ASP A 240 -0.06 10.56 -1.84
C ASP A 240 0.13 9.72 -3.13
N TYR A 241 1.30 9.79 -3.75
CA TYR A 241 1.61 9.11 -5.02
C TYR A 241 2.93 8.33 -5.01
N GLY A 242 3.64 8.28 -3.89
CA GLY A 242 4.95 7.62 -3.81
C GLY A 242 5.91 8.00 -4.95
N MET A 243 6.63 7.03 -5.52
CA MET A 243 7.56 7.30 -6.63
C MET A 243 6.81 7.46 -7.96
N VAL A 244 6.82 8.65 -8.55
CA VAL A 244 6.09 8.96 -9.80
C VAL A 244 6.97 8.95 -11.05
N LYS A 245 8.29 9.06 -10.86
CA LYS A 245 9.28 9.08 -11.94
C LYS A 245 10.63 8.59 -11.45
N TRP A 246 11.40 8.00 -12.36
CA TRP A 246 12.85 7.93 -12.23
C TRP A 246 13.54 8.08 -13.58
N GLU A 247 14.80 8.50 -13.57
CA GLU A 247 15.61 8.69 -14.78
C GLU A 247 17.06 8.27 -14.56
N SER A 248 17.72 7.86 -15.63
CA SER A 248 19.17 7.67 -15.69
C SER A 248 19.77 8.58 -16.75
N ALA A 249 20.88 9.20 -16.39
CA ALA A 249 21.64 10.11 -17.23
C ALA A 249 23.14 9.78 -17.21
N GLU A 250 23.82 10.06 -18.31
CA GLU A 250 25.27 9.89 -18.45
C GLU A 250 25.92 11.27 -18.63
N LEU A 251 27.09 11.47 -18.01
CA LEU A 251 27.86 12.70 -18.10
C LEU A 251 28.49 12.79 -19.48
N ASN A 252 28.04 13.75 -20.27
CA ASN A 252 28.72 14.11 -21.49
C ASN A 252 30.01 14.86 -21.13
N LYS A 253 31.17 14.23 -21.34
CA LYS A 253 32.49 14.78 -20.99
C LYS A 253 32.88 16.03 -21.77
N ASP A 254 32.27 16.25 -22.94
CA ASP A 254 32.52 17.43 -23.76
C ASP A 254 31.75 18.65 -23.25
N SER A 255 30.49 18.46 -22.83
CA SER A 255 29.65 19.55 -22.30
C SER A 255 29.77 19.75 -20.79
N GLY A 256 30.14 18.69 -20.05
CA GLY A 256 30.07 18.65 -18.59
C GLY A 256 28.65 18.52 -18.04
N GLU A 257 27.67 18.24 -18.90
CA GLU A 257 26.26 18.10 -18.53
C GLU A 257 25.81 16.64 -18.60
N TYR A 258 24.83 16.29 -17.76
CA TYR A 258 24.22 14.96 -17.78
C TYR A 258 23.13 14.90 -18.86
N GLU A 259 23.24 13.94 -19.77
CA GLU A 259 22.26 13.63 -20.80
C GLU A 259 21.39 12.45 -20.37
N VAL A 260 20.08 12.68 -20.24
CA VAL A 260 19.11 11.63 -19.85
C VAL A 260 18.93 10.65 -21.01
N PHE A 261 19.15 9.36 -20.75
CA PHE A 261 19.03 8.31 -21.76
C PHE A 261 17.94 7.27 -21.41
N ILE A 262 17.55 7.16 -20.14
CA ILE A 262 16.38 6.38 -19.70
C ILE A 262 15.50 7.24 -18.83
N THR A 263 14.19 7.14 -19.05
CA THR A 263 13.17 7.74 -18.20
C THR A 263 12.04 6.75 -18.03
N THR A 264 11.52 6.66 -16.82
CA THR A 264 10.32 5.91 -16.50
C THR A 264 9.36 6.83 -15.78
N GLU A 265 8.16 6.98 -16.32
CA GLU A 265 7.17 7.96 -15.86
C GLU A 265 5.81 7.31 -15.70
N GLN A 266 5.14 7.68 -14.62
CA GLN A 266 3.77 7.27 -14.34
C GLN A 266 2.81 7.72 -15.44
N ILE A 267 1.91 6.82 -15.85
CA ILE A 267 0.86 7.07 -16.85
C ILE A 267 -0.54 6.88 -16.30
N THR A 268 -0.74 5.99 -15.35
CA THR A 268 -2.05 5.64 -14.78
C THR A 268 -1.91 5.38 -13.28
N VAL A 269 -2.99 5.66 -12.56
CA VAL A 269 -3.24 5.13 -11.22
C VAL A 269 -4.62 4.50 -11.28
N TYR A 270 -4.69 3.21 -11.06
CA TYR A 270 -5.92 2.51 -10.78
C TYR A 270 -5.95 2.17 -9.30
N SER A 271 -6.92 2.70 -8.58
CA SER A 271 -7.27 2.21 -7.26
C SER A 271 -8.62 1.51 -7.41
N PRO A 272 -8.74 0.22 -7.05
CA PRO A 272 -10.03 -0.43 -7.10
C PRO A 272 -11.01 0.37 -6.25
N PRO A 273 -12.27 0.54 -6.71
CA PRO A 273 -13.29 1.13 -5.85
C PRO A 273 -13.35 0.29 -4.57
N GLU A 274 -13.26 0.95 -3.42
CA GLU A 274 -13.22 0.32 -2.11
C GLU A 274 -14.36 -0.70 -1.95
N GLN A 275 -14.04 -1.99 -2.11
CA GLN A 275 -14.99 -3.10 -1.95
C GLN A 275 -15.06 -3.49 -0.48
N THR A 276 -15.81 -2.71 0.26
CA THR A 276 -16.29 -3.07 1.60
C THR A 276 -16.96 -4.46 1.58
N PRO A 277 -16.53 -5.40 2.44
CA PRO A 277 -17.07 -6.75 2.52
C PRO A 277 -18.59 -6.79 2.60
N SER A 278 -19.21 -7.69 1.85
CA SER A 278 -20.67 -7.84 1.78
C SER A 278 -21.22 -9.02 2.59
N HIS A 279 -20.38 -9.73 3.35
CA HIS A 279 -20.80 -10.88 4.15
C HIS A 279 -19.96 -11.03 5.41
N PHE A 280 -20.57 -11.62 6.44
CA PHE A 280 -19.84 -12.16 7.58
C PHE A 280 -19.73 -13.68 7.47
N LYS A 281 -18.62 -14.23 7.94
CA LYS A 281 -18.47 -15.63 8.29
C LYS A 281 -18.83 -15.81 9.77
N ALA A 282 -19.97 -16.43 10.02
CA ALA A 282 -20.44 -16.76 11.36
C ALA A 282 -19.81 -18.07 11.86
N THR A 283 -19.27 -18.07 13.07
CA THR A 283 -18.72 -19.25 13.75
C THR A 283 -19.25 -19.32 15.18
N ILE A 284 -19.88 -20.43 15.55
CA ILE A 284 -20.35 -20.65 16.92
C ILE A 284 -19.17 -21.13 17.77
N MET A 285 -18.90 -20.43 18.87
CA MET A 285 -17.85 -20.75 19.84
C MET A 285 -18.43 -20.78 21.25
N PRO A 286 -18.61 -21.97 21.85
CA PRO A 286 -19.09 -22.06 23.22
C PRO A 286 -18.03 -21.52 24.19
N ASN A 287 -18.46 -20.77 25.21
CA ASN A 287 -17.61 -20.16 26.24
C ASN A 287 -16.56 -19.16 25.71
N TYR A 288 -16.82 -18.52 24.56
CA TYR A 288 -16.00 -17.41 24.11
C TYR A 288 -16.13 -16.24 25.09
N VAL A 289 -15.00 -15.63 25.44
CA VAL A 289 -14.95 -14.43 26.29
C VAL A 289 -14.34 -13.32 25.46
N ALA A 290 -15.12 -12.25 25.24
CA ALA A 290 -14.59 -11.02 24.69
C ALA A 290 -13.79 -10.30 25.79
N ASP A 291 -12.55 -9.91 25.49
CA ASP A 291 -11.59 -9.35 26.45
C ASP A 291 -11.14 -7.92 26.10
N PHE A 292 -11.21 -7.55 24.83
CA PHE A 292 -10.85 -6.22 24.32
C PHE A 292 -11.95 -5.67 23.42
N HIS A 293 -13.12 -5.42 24.01
CA HIS A 293 -14.36 -5.15 23.27
C HIS A 293 -15.08 -3.87 23.68
N SER A 294 -15.96 -3.43 22.79
CA SER A 294 -16.86 -2.30 23.01
C SER A 294 -17.92 -2.59 24.09
N GLY A 295 -18.68 -1.59 24.53
CA GLY A 295 -19.83 -1.85 25.40
C GLY A 295 -20.84 -2.85 24.80
N TRP A 296 -21.34 -3.79 25.62
CA TRP A 296 -22.39 -4.73 25.20
C TRP A 296 -23.71 -4.00 24.93
N LYS A 297 -24.32 -4.26 23.76
CA LYS A 297 -25.66 -3.81 23.40
C LYS A 297 -26.65 -4.97 23.49
N ILE A 298 -27.73 -4.81 24.27
CA ILE A 298 -28.76 -5.84 24.47
C ILE A 298 -29.82 -5.72 23.37
N SER A 299 -30.31 -6.85 22.85
CA SER A 299 -31.42 -6.89 21.88
C SER A 299 -32.74 -6.37 22.49
N PRO A 300 -33.71 -5.94 21.68
CA PRO A 300 -34.97 -5.37 22.20
C PRO A 300 -35.76 -6.31 23.13
N ASP A 301 -35.72 -7.62 22.86
CA ASP A 301 -36.36 -8.66 23.68
C ASP A 301 -35.51 -9.14 24.87
N ASN A 302 -34.27 -8.64 25.00
CA ASN A 302 -33.26 -9.07 25.96
C ASN A 302 -32.84 -10.54 25.85
N SER A 303 -33.00 -11.19 24.69
CA SER A 303 -32.54 -12.56 24.47
C SER A 303 -31.08 -12.64 24.00
N LEU A 304 -30.57 -11.60 23.35
CA LEU A 304 -29.22 -11.52 22.81
C LEU A 304 -28.48 -10.29 23.34
N ARG A 305 -27.15 -10.34 23.27
CA ARG A 305 -26.30 -9.15 23.37
C ARG A 305 -25.20 -9.19 22.33
N ALA A 306 -24.80 -8.03 21.84
CA ALA A 306 -23.77 -7.88 20.81
C ALA A 306 -22.66 -6.91 21.24
N THR A 307 -21.45 -7.15 20.76
CA THR A 307 -20.29 -6.28 20.95
C THR A 307 -19.31 -6.40 19.78
N ILE A 308 -18.40 -5.44 19.64
CA ILE A 308 -17.25 -5.48 18.72
C ILE A 308 -16.02 -5.83 19.56
N ASN A 309 -15.40 -6.99 19.33
CA ASN A 309 -14.18 -7.42 20.03
C ASN A 309 -12.94 -7.24 19.15
N GLY A 310 -11.85 -6.74 19.73
CA GLY A 310 -10.58 -6.47 19.07
C GLY A 310 -10.22 -4.98 18.94
N LYS A 311 -11.08 -4.06 19.37
CA LYS A 311 -10.89 -2.60 19.21
C LYS A 311 -11.18 -1.75 20.46
N GLY A 312 -11.16 -2.38 21.63
CA GLY A 312 -11.34 -1.68 22.92
C GLY A 312 -12.75 -1.14 23.17
N GLU A 313 -12.91 -0.41 24.28
CA GLU A 313 -14.22 -0.01 24.84
C GLU A 313 -15.07 0.86 23.90
N THR A 314 -14.42 1.63 23.04
CA THR A 314 -15.07 2.54 22.08
C THR A 314 -15.14 1.97 20.66
N ALA A 315 -14.57 0.79 20.42
CA ALA A 315 -14.28 0.26 19.07
C ALA A 315 -13.41 1.20 18.20
N GLY A 316 -12.66 2.11 18.82
CA GLY A 316 -11.86 3.13 18.13
C GLY A 316 -10.40 2.75 17.87
N GLU A 317 -9.88 1.73 18.55
CA GLU A 317 -8.48 1.28 18.39
C GLU A 317 -8.27 0.68 17.00
N GLU A 318 -7.06 0.74 16.43
CA GLU A 318 -6.78 0.20 15.09
C GLU A 318 -6.78 -1.33 15.04
N GLY A 319 -6.87 -1.89 13.83
CA GLY A 319 -6.87 -3.33 13.58
C GLY A 319 -8.24 -3.91 13.25
N GLU A 320 -8.23 -5.20 12.91
CA GLU A 320 -9.45 -5.94 12.57
C GLU A 320 -10.13 -6.46 13.84
N ALA A 321 -11.36 -5.98 14.09
CA ALA A 321 -12.29 -6.56 15.04
C ALA A 321 -13.28 -7.55 14.41
N VAL A 322 -13.90 -8.34 15.27
CA VAL A 322 -15.05 -9.19 14.98
C VAL A 322 -16.29 -8.72 15.71
N LEU A 323 -17.46 -8.93 15.11
CA LEU A 323 -18.74 -8.77 15.80
C LEU A 323 -19.01 -10.05 16.60
N VAL A 324 -19.37 -9.92 17.86
CA VAL A 324 -19.66 -11.02 18.77
C VAL A 324 -21.10 -10.89 19.24
N ILE A 325 -21.89 -11.95 19.09
CA ILE A 325 -23.28 -12.01 19.56
C ILE A 325 -23.42 -13.20 20.51
N GLU A 326 -23.93 -12.95 21.70
CA GLU A 326 -24.16 -13.97 22.72
C GLU A 326 -25.66 -14.17 22.97
N ASN A 327 -26.08 -15.43 22.99
CA ASN A 327 -27.40 -15.82 23.43
C ASN A 327 -27.45 -15.92 24.96
N LEU A 328 -28.25 -15.09 25.59
CA LEU A 328 -28.31 -14.99 27.06
C LEU A 328 -29.00 -16.18 27.73
N ALA A 329 -29.80 -16.95 26.98
CA ALA A 329 -30.46 -18.15 27.50
C ALA A 329 -29.55 -19.38 27.44
N THR A 330 -28.73 -19.52 26.38
CA THR A 330 -27.88 -20.71 26.17
C THR A 330 -26.41 -20.47 26.51
N SER A 331 -25.98 -19.22 26.66
CA SER A 331 -24.58 -18.79 26.75
C SER A 331 -23.74 -19.20 25.53
N GLU A 332 -24.38 -19.52 24.40
CA GLU A 332 -23.70 -19.74 23.13
C GLU A 332 -23.31 -18.39 22.53
N THR A 333 -22.08 -18.32 22.01
CA THR A 333 -21.56 -17.12 21.36
C THR A 333 -21.32 -17.40 19.88
N THR A 334 -21.75 -16.48 19.02
CA THR A 334 -21.48 -16.49 17.59
C THR A 334 -20.54 -15.34 17.25
N ILE A 335 -19.44 -15.65 16.58
CA ILE A 335 -18.47 -14.68 16.09
C ILE A 335 -18.69 -14.46 14.61
N TYR A 336 -18.83 -13.19 14.23
CA TYR A 336 -19.01 -12.70 12.88
C TYR A 336 -17.73 -11.99 12.44
N ALA A 337 -16.89 -12.70 11.68
CA ALA A 337 -15.72 -12.12 11.02
C ALA A 337 -16.07 -11.68 9.59
N LEU A 338 -15.54 -10.56 9.12
CA LEU A 338 -15.81 -10.11 7.75
C LEU A 338 -15.26 -11.14 6.75
N LYS A 339 -16.10 -11.59 5.81
CA LYS A 339 -15.68 -12.52 4.76
C LYS A 339 -15.03 -11.72 3.64
N ASP A 340 -14.07 -12.32 2.96
CA ASP A 340 -13.36 -11.71 1.83
C ASP A 340 -12.59 -10.43 2.21
N ASN A 341 -12.38 -10.23 3.52
CA ASN A 341 -11.51 -9.20 4.12
C ASN A 341 -10.06 -9.72 4.22
N TYR A 342 -9.51 -10.23 3.12
CA TYR A 342 -8.27 -11.05 3.11
C TYR A 342 -7.06 -10.37 3.76
N PHE A 343 -7.05 -9.04 3.77
CA PHE A 343 -5.96 -8.23 4.31
C PHE A 343 -6.36 -7.46 5.57
N GLY A 344 -7.49 -7.82 6.18
CA GLY A 344 -7.99 -7.17 7.39
C GLY A 344 -8.29 -5.69 7.20
N GLN A 345 -8.55 -5.21 5.98
CA GLN A 345 -8.71 -3.78 5.63
C GLN A 345 -9.93 -3.13 6.24
N PHE A 346 -10.97 -3.93 6.48
CA PHE A 346 -12.23 -3.44 7.00
C PHE A 346 -12.48 -3.99 8.39
N THR A 347 -13.32 -3.30 9.12
CA THR A 347 -13.73 -3.74 10.44
C THR A 347 -15.11 -3.19 10.81
N PRO A 348 -15.91 -3.94 11.59
CA PRO A 348 -17.05 -3.34 12.28
C PRO A 348 -16.57 -2.23 13.21
N LYS A 349 -17.10 -1.03 13.02
CA LYS A 349 -16.81 0.17 13.83
C LYS A 349 -17.92 0.44 14.84
N LYS A 350 -19.16 0.13 14.48
CA LYS A 350 -20.33 0.38 15.33
C LYS A 350 -21.46 -0.58 15.01
N ILE A 351 -22.28 -0.85 16.02
CA ILE A 351 -23.48 -1.69 15.90
C ILE A 351 -24.68 -1.02 16.57
N GLU A 352 -25.88 -1.30 16.09
CA GLU A 352 -27.15 -0.92 16.72
C GLU A 352 -28.22 -1.97 16.40
N TRP A 353 -28.94 -2.45 17.41
CA TRP A 353 -30.01 -3.42 17.19
C TRP A 353 -31.20 -2.78 16.49
N ILE A 354 -31.74 -3.46 15.47
CA ILE A 354 -32.98 -3.09 14.79
C ILE A 354 -34.15 -3.84 15.45
N ASP A 355 -34.00 -5.16 15.55
CA ASP A 355 -34.94 -6.09 16.18
C ASP A 355 -34.17 -7.31 16.69
N GLU A 356 -34.86 -8.41 17.04
CA GLU A 356 -34.24 -9.61 17.61
C GLU A 356 -33.33 -10.36 16.65
N ASN A 357 -33.45 -10.13 15.34
CA ASN A 357 -32.71 -10.85 14.31
C ASN A 357 -31.86 -9.95 13.42
N ARG A 358 -31.93 -8.62 13.59
CA ARG A 358 -31.26 -7.68 12.70
C ARG A 358 -30.50 -6.61 13.46
N LEU A 359 -29.30 -6.29 12.96
CA LEU A 359 -28.47 -5.20 13.45
C LEU A 359 -28.08 -4.28 12.30
N PHE A 360 -28.02 -2.99 12.58
CA PHE A 360 -27.15 -2.11 11.82
C PHE A 360 -25.70 -2.34 12.21
N VAL A 361 -24.82 -2.39 11.21
CA VAL A 361 -23.38 -2.49 11.37
C VAL A 361 -22.73 -1.44 10.47
N ILE A 362 -21.90 -0.58 11.06
CA ILE A 362 -21.03 0.33 10.31
C ILE A 362 -19.72 -0.41 10.05
N ILE A 363 -19.35 -0.57 8.79
CA ILE A 363 -18.11 -1.20 8.37
C ILE A 363 -17.25 -0.14 7.70
N GLY A 364 -16.06 0.10 8.24
CA GLY A 364 -15.09 1.08 7.73
C GLY A 364 -13.67 0.53 7.77
N ALA A 365 -12.69 1.36 7.45
CA ALA A 365 -11.29 0.95 7.42
C ALA A 365 -10.81 0.50 8.82
N SER A 366 -10.12 -0.62 8.90
CA SER A 366 -9.57 -1.18 10.14
C SER A 366 -8.43 -0.34 10.71
N HIS A 367 -7.69 0.33 9.83
CA HIS A 367 -6.52 1.16 10.12
C HIS A 367 -6.72 2.59 9.61
N GLY A 368 -5.97 3.55 10.18
CA GLY A 368 -5.96 4.94 9.76
C GLY A 368 -6.70 5.86 10.73
N MET A 369 -6.16 7.08 10.89
CA MET A 369 -6.65 8.08 11.86
C MET A 369 -7.67 9.06 11.29
N VAL A 370 -7.90 9.02 9.98
CA VAL A 370 -8.83 9.92 9.29
C VAL A 370 -10.26 9.35 9.40
N THR A 371 -10.42 8.06 9.11
CA THR A 371 -11.75 7.42 9.04
C THR A 371 -12.35 7.20 10.43
N VAL A 372 -13.47 7.87 10.67
CA VAL A 372 -14.21 7.81 11.94
C VAL A 372 -15.49 6.98 11.81
N GLY A 373 -15.87 6.63 10.58
CA GLY A 373 -17.06 5.88 10.26
C GLY A 373 -16.81 4.83 9.17
N GLY A 374 -17.80 4.66 8.31
CA GLY A 374 -17.74 3.77 7.16
C GLY A 374 -19.09 3.67 6.45
N LYS A 375 -19.32 2.57 5.75
CA LYS A 375 -20.61 2.31 5.10
C LYS A 375 -21.56 1.61 6.08
N LEU A 376 -22.85 1.93 5.98
CA LEU A 376 -23.91 1.38 6.83
C LEU A 376 -24.55 0.15 6.19
N TYR A 377 -24.61 -0.94 6.96
CA TYR A 377 -25.20 -2.19 6.55
C TYR A 377 -26.26 -2.68 7.53
N GLU A 378 -27.20 -3.47 7.04
CA GLU A 378 -28.07 -4.33 7.84
C GLU A 378 -27.51 -5.76 7.80
N LEU A 379 -27.21 -6.32 8.98
CA LEU A 379 -26.92 -7.74 9.16
C LEU A 379 -28.19 -8.44 9.67
N ASN A 380 -28.68 -9.43 8.91
CA ASN A 380 -29.65 -10.40 9.39
C ASN A 380 -28.91 -11.62 9.96
N ILE A 381 -29.05 -11.87 11.26
CA ILE A 381 -28.31 -12.93 11.96
C ILE A 381 -28.92 -14.32 11.74
N SER A 382 -30.16 -14.41 11.24
CA SER A 382 -30.83 -15.68 10.98
C SER A 382 -30.23 -16.41 9.76
N ASP A 383 -29.75 -15.66 8.77
CA ASP A 383 -29.14 -16.15 7.55
C ASP A 383 -27.70 -15.65 7.33
N ASN A 384 -27.21 -14.75 8.20
CA ASN A 384 -25.90 -14.10 8.15
C ASN A 384 -25.69 -13.23 6.90
N VAL A 385 -26.79 -12.70 6.34
CA VAL A 385 -26.75 -11.82 5.16
C VAL A 385 -26.53 -10.37 5.57
N VAL A 386 -25.64 -9.68 4.86
CA VAL A 386 -25.37 -8.25 5.03
C VAL A 386 -25.88 -7.51 3.79
N THR A 387 -26.70 -6.48 4.00
CA THR A 387 -27.24 -5.64 2.91
C THR A 387 -26.83 -4.17 3.14
N PRO A 388 -26.29 -3.47 2.13
CA PRO A 388 -26.09 -2.02 2.22
C PRO A 388 -27.41 -1.29 2.51
N VAL A 389 -27.37 -0.30 3.41
CA VAL A 389 -28.55 0.51 3.76
C VAL A 389 -28.52 1.84 3.01
N ILE A 390 -27.33 2.41 2.85
CA ILE A 390 -27.07 3.65 2.11
C ILE A 390 -26.02 3.32 1.05
N GLU A 391 -26.44 3.24 -0.22
CA GLU A 391 -25.59 2.83 -1.34
C GLU A 391 -24.83 4.01 -1.98
N ASP A 392 -25.39 5.21 -1.91
CA ASP A 392 -24.92 6.39 -2.64
C ASP A 392 -24.00 7.30 -1.81
N LEU A 393 -23.12 6.73 -0.99
CA LEU A 393 -22.12 7.53 -0.25
C LEU A 393 -21.00 7.97 -1.20
N GLY A 394 -20.68 9.27 -1.16
CA GLY A 394 -19.51 9.80 -1.84
C GLY A 394 -18.20 9.29 -1.24
N VAL A 395 -17.10 9.38 -2.00
CA VAL A 395 -15.77 8.96 -1.54
C VAL A 395 -15.23 9.76 -0.35
N ARG A 396 -15.88 10.89 -0.02
CA ARG A 396 -15.57 11.77 1.13
C ARG A 396 -16.64 11.71 2.20
N GLU A 397 -17.47 10.66 2.21
CA GLU A 397 -18.60 10.55 3.12
C GLU A 397 -18.56 9.24 3.90
N GLU A 398 -18.77 9.32 5.22
CA GLU A 398 -18.76 8.17 6.11
C GLU A 398 -19.92 8.25 7.11
N ILE A 399 -20.60 7.14 7.38
CA ILE A 399 -21.56 7.04 8.47
C ILE A 399 -20.81 6.77 9.77
N MET A 400 -20.95 7.65 10.77
CA MET A 400 -20.26 7.55 12.07
C MET A 400 -21.14 6.99 13.17
N SER A 401 -22.46 7.17 13.05
CA SER A 401 -23.39 6.73 14.06
C SER A 401 -24.74 6.38 13.45
N VAL A 402 -25.44 5.49 14.14
CA VAL A 402 -26.78 5.06 13.80
C VAL A 402 -27.54 4.80 15.10
N LYS A 403 -28.81 5.18 15.13
CA LYS A 403 -29.71 4.99 16.27
C LYS A 403 -31.11 4.67 15.78
N VAL A 404 -31.68 3.59 16.29
CA VAL A 404 -33.05 3.19 15.94
C VAL A 404 -34.06 4.01 16.75
N ASN A 405 -35.11 4.46 16.07
CA ASN A 405 -36.20 5.25 16.66
C ASN A 405 -37.45 4.37 16.87
N ASN A 406 -38.29 4.77 17.83
CA ASN A 406 -39.50 4.01 18.18
C ASN A 406 -40.64 4.13 17.15
N ASP A 407 -40.49 4.94 16.11
CA ASP A 407 -41.49 5.20 15.07
C ASP A 407 -41.24 4.40 13.77
N GLY A 408 -40.32 3.43 13.82
CA GLY A 408 -39.95 2.62 12.65
C GLY A 408 -38.94 3.29 11.72
N THR A 409 -38.29 4.35 12.19
CA THR A 409 -37.18 5.02 11.51
C THR A 409 -35.85 4.79 12.24
N PHE A 410 -34.75 5.21 11.64
CA PHE A 410 -33.47 5.37 12.31
C PHE A 410 -32.85 6.72 11.93
N THR A 411 -32.08 7.28 12.85
CA THR A 411 -31.28 8.48 12.65
C THR A 411 -29.82 8.09 12.49
N TYR A 412 -29.08 8.77 11.63
CA TYR A 412 -27.66 8.58 11.43
C TYR A 412 -26.92 9.90 11.37
N GLU A 413 -25.65 9.88 11.77
CA GLU A 413 -24.70 10.97 11.56
C GLU A 413 -23.73 10.57 10.45
N LYS A 414 -23.66 11.42 9.41
CA LYS A 414 -22.75 11.29 8.29
C LYS A 414 -21.67 12.35 8.39
N HIS A 415 -20.42 11.94 8.40
CA HIS A 415 -19.26 12.80 8.28
C HIS A 415 -18.98 13.09 6.82
N VAL A 416 -18.67 14.33 6.49
CA VAL A 416 -18.35 14.78 5.13
C VAL A 416 -17.05 15.58 5.18
N TYR A 417 -16.03 15.13 4.46
CA TYR A 417 -14.79 15.90 4.31
C TYR A 417 -14.98 16.98 3.24
N ASP A 418 -14.63 18.22 3.56
CA ASP A 418 -14.81 19.36 2.67
C ASP A 418 -13.77 19.42 1.54
N THR A 419 -12.60 18.80 1.76
CA THR A 419 -11.48 18.79 0.81
C THR A 419 -11.11 17.37 0.38
N ASP A 420 -10.42 17.27 -0.76
CA ASP A 420 -9.93 15.98 -1.27
C ASP A 420 -8.78 15.40 -0.43
N GLN A 421 -8.15 16.22 0.42
CA GLN A 421 -7.12 15.74 1.36
C GLN A 421 -7.71 15.04 2.60
N MET A 422 -9.05 15.00 2.72
CA MET A 422 -9.77 14.34 3.83
C MET A 422 -9.25 14.76 5.21
N GLU A 423 -8.92 16.05 5.37
CA GLU A 423 -8.45 16.56 6.66
C GLU A 423 -9.62 16.66 7.64
N TYR A 424 -9.47 16.06 8.84
CA TYR A 424 -10.52 16.09 9.86
C TYR A 424 -10.95 17.51 10.25
N ASN A 425 -10.03 18.47 10.26
CA ASN A 425 -10.33 19.87 10.60
C ASN A 425 -11.15 20.59 9.53
N ASP A 426 -11.15 20.08 8.30
CA ASP A 426 -11.90 20.60 7.16
C ASP A 426 -13.04 19.61 6.84
N SER A 427 -13.97 19.48 7.79
CA SER A 427 -15.10 18.58 7.67
C SER A 427 -16.32 19.05 8.46
N HIS A 428 -17.49 18.50 8.16
CA HIS A 428 -18.71 18.71 8.91
C HIS A 428 -19.51 17.41 9.10
N VAL A 429 -20.50 17.48 9.98
CA VAL A 429 -21.42 16.37 10.27
C VAL A 429 -22.82 16.75 9.81
N GLU A 430 -23.43 15.86 9.03
CA GLU A 430 -24.81 15.93 8.59
C GLU A 430 -25.64 14.88 9.32
N GLU A 431 -26.82 15.25 9.80
CA GLU A 431 -27.77 14.29 10.39
C GLU A 431 -28.84 13.94 9.35
N GLY A 432 -29.14 12.64 9.24
CA GLY A 432 -30.21 12.12 8.39
C GLY A 432 -31.15 11.21 9.16
N THR A 433 -32.37 11.05 8.64
CA THR A 433 -33.35 10.08 9.16
C THR A 433 -33.97 9.32 8.01
N MET A 434 -34.05 8.00 8.15
CA MET A 434 -34.57 7.08 7.12
C MET A 434 -35.49 6.03 7.74
N PRO A 435 -36.46 5.48 6.98
CA PRO A 435 -37.22 4.33 7.46
C PRO A 435 -36.30 3.12 7.63
N ILE A 436 -36.58 2.30 8.65
CA ILE A 436 -35.89 1.01 8.82
C ILE A 436 -36.21 0.14 7.60
N PRO A 437 -35.21 -0.53 6.98
CA PRO A 437 -35.48 -1.43 5.87
C PRO A 437 -36.48 -2.52 6.28
N PRO A 438 -37.42 -2.91 5.40
CA PRO A 438 -38.35 -3.99 5.71
C PRO A 438 -37.58 -5.30 5.88
N ALA A 439 -38.00 -6.13 6.85
CA ALA A 439 -37.48 -7.49 6.97
C ALA A 439 -37.71 -8.24 5.66
N LYS A 440 -36.64 -8.81 5.10
CA LYS A 440 -36.66 -9.56 3.83
C LYS A 440 -37.13 -10.99 4.00
#